data_AF-A0A077QXP0-F1
#
_entry.id   AF-A0A077QXP0-F1
#
_cell.length_a   1.000
_cell.length_b   1.000
_cell.length_c   1.000
_cell.angle_alpha   90.00
_cell.angle_beta   90.00
_cell.angle_gamma   90.00
#
_symmetry.space_group_name_H-M   'P 1'
#
loop_
_entity.id
_entity.type
_entity.pdbx_description
1 polymer ?
#
loop_
_entity_poly.entity_id
_entity_poly.type
_entity_poly.pdbx_seq_one_letter_code
_entity_poly.pdbx_strand_id
1 'polypeptide(L)'
;MASRNPSQCPVTGQTADEGQNYPKICPGGGLLLAWQLKGKNVLIVGGGPVAAGRLVNVLDADAIVTVVCPQSGLCSEMAYRINTQKVVHQHIDTEFDPSTHFSMLDQFAMVLTAIDDVNLSKQICYRCRDLRIPVNVADVPPECDFYFGSLIRNGPLQVMVSTGGQGPKIASQTRQKIQAAIPKNVGQAISNVGKLRGMLRKKVPEVEMGARRMRWMIEVCEKWNLDEICEMNQDDMEKVLAGWENGYVPSYKQVKGKWISDVRWKKALFGKCPVVGYSSPYLSGLIGVVVGATAATAVLLGRGFRTST
;
A
#
# COMPACT_ATOMS: atom_id res chain seq x y z
N MET A 1 -15.42 6.37 -8.10
CA MET A 1 -15.49 5.57 -9.34
C MET A 1 -14.50 4.44 -9.21
N ALA A 2 -14.95 3.18 -9.24
CA ALA A 2 -14.03 2.06 -9.38
C ALA A 2 -13.39 2.18 -10.78
N SER A 3 -12.09 2.46 -10.83
CA SER A 3 -11.34 2.46 -12.08
C SER A 3 -11.44 1.06 -12.67
N ARG A 4 -12.14 0.91 -13.80
CA ARG A 4 -12.09 -0.32 -14.59
C ARG A 4 -10.69 -0.36 -15.18
N ASN A 5 -9.75 -1.04 -14.53
CA ASN A 5 -8.41 -1.21 -15.05
C ASN A 5 -8.52 -2.12 -16.28
N PRO A 6 -8.34 -1.60 -17.52
CA PRO A 6 -8.44 -2.41 -18.72
C PRO A 6 -7.09 -3.11 -18.91
N SER A 7 -6.72 -3.99 -17.98
CA SER A 7 -5.52 -4.81 -18.14
C SER A 7 -5.85 -6.01 -19.00
N GLN A 8 -5.22 -6.03 -20.18
CA GLN A 8 -5.22 -7.08 -21.20
C GLN A 8 -5.35 -8.49 -20.60
N CYS A 9 -6.26 -9.28 -21.17
CA CYS A 9 -6.44 -10.68 -20.82
C CYS A 9 -5.08 -11.39 -20.80
N PRO A 10 -4.74 -12.13 -19.73
CA PRO A 10 -3.58 -12.99 -19.79
C PRO A 10 -3.88 -14.09 -20.80
N VAL A 11 -3.02 -14.22 -21.80
CA VAL A 11 -3.02 -15.30 -22.79
C VAL A 11 -4.14 -15.19 -23.84
N THR A 12 -3.97 -14.30 -24.81
CA THR A 12 -4.12 -14.57 -26.25
C THR A 12 -3.84 -13.27 -26.99
N GLY A 13 -3.00 -13.31 -28.03
CA GLY A 13 -2.68 -12.18 -28.89
C GLY A 13 -3.86 -11.72 -29.76
N GLN A 14 -5.04 -11.56 -29.17
CA GLN A 14 -6.23 -11.04 -29.83
C GLN A 14 -6.21 -9.51 -29.67
N THR A 15 -5.95 -8.84 -30.79
CA THR A 15 -6.14 -7.40 -30.96
C THR A 15 -7.56 -7.03 -30.54
N ALA A 16 -7.71 -5.88 -29.88
CA ALA A 16 -9.01 -5.34 -29.52
C ALA A 16 -9.87 -5.23 -30.80
N ASP A 17 -11.02 -5.88 -30.81
CA ASP A 17 -11.97 -5.83 -31.92
C ASP A 17 -12.60 -4.42 -31.90
N GLU A 18 -12.26 -3.60 -32.89
CA GLU A 18 -12.72 -2.21 -33.05
C GLU A 18 -14.22 -2.19 -33.39
N GLY A 19 -15.06 -2.46 -32.39
CA GLY A 19 -16.52 -2.51 -32.55
C GLY A 19 -17.30 -2.81 -31.27
N GLN A 20 -16.65 -3.21 -30.16
CA GLN A 20 -17.32 -3.46 -28.90
C GLN A 20 -17.29 -2.24 -27.97
N ASN A 21 -18.47 -1.75 -27.57
CA ASN A 21 -18.63 -0.65 -26.60
C ASN A 21 -18.04 -0.97 -25.20
N TYR A 22 -17.73 -2.24 -24.92
CA TYR A 22 -17.25 -2.69 -23.61
C TYR A 22 -16.08 -3.68 -23.76
N PRO A 23 -15.06 -3.61 -22.88
CA PRO A 23 -13.97 -4.57 -22.88
C PRO A 23 -14.46 -5.97 -22.50
N LYS A 24 -13.84 -7.01 -23.10
CA LYS A 24 -14.11 -8.41 -22.80
C LYS A 24 -13.82 -8.73 -21.32
N ILE A 25 -14.71 -9.52 -20.70
CA ILE A 25 -14.50 -10.00 -19.33
C ILE A 25 -13.42 -11.09 -19.34
N CYS A 26 -12.40 -10.92 -18.50
CA CYS A 26 -11.28 -11.86 -18.32
C CYS A 26 -11.36 -12.52 -16.93
N PRO A 27 -11.84 -13.78 -16.83
CA PRO A 27 -11.90 -14.50 -15.56
C PRO A 27 -10.49 -14.95 -15.09
N GLY A 28 -10.40 -15.48 -13.87
CA GLY A 28 -9.17 -16.09 -13.33
C GLY A 28 -8.38 -15.23 -12.33
N GLY A 29 -8.84 -14.00 -12.05
CA GLY A 29 -8.29 -13.15 -10.99
C GLY A 29 -9.10 -13.23 -9.70
N GLY A 30 -8.43 -13.02 -8.55
CA GLY A 30 -9.11 -12.80 -7.27
C GLY A 30 -9.63 -11.36 -7.16
N LEU A 31 -10.79 -11.19 -6.53
CA LEU A 31 -11.33 -9.86 -6.23
C LEU A 31 -10.57 -9.24 -5.06
N LEU A 32 -9.87 -8.13 -5.30
CA LEU A 32 -9.15 -7.42 -4.25
C LEU A 32 -10.12 -6.56 -3.43
N LEU A 33 -10.24 -6.86 -2.14
CA LEU A 33 -11.10 -6.14 -1.20
C LEU A 33 -10.30 -5.67 0.02
N ALA A 34 -10.67 -4.52 0.55
CA ALA A 34 -10.21 -4.05 1.86
C ALA A 34 -11.19 -4.53 2.93
N TRP A 35 -10.86 -5.64 3.60
CA TRP A 35 -11.74 -6.23 4.61
C TRP A 35 -11.72 -5.43 5.91
N GLN A 36 -12.89 -4.95 6.35
CA GLN A 36 -13.01 -4.24 7.63
C GLN A 36 -13.19 -5.24 8.77
N LEU A 37 -12.13 -5.40 9.58
CA LEU A 37 -12.06 -6.32 10.73
C LEU A 37 -12.14 -5.62 12.08
N LYS A 38 -12.21 -4.28 12.10
CA LYS A 38 -12.28 -3.51 13.35
C LYS A 38 -13.41 -4.00 14.25
N GLY A 39 -13.06 -4.46 15.44
CA GLY A 39 -13.99 -4.97 16.44
C GLY A 39 -14.64 -6.32 16.11
N LYS A 40 -14.14 -7.03 15.09
CA LYS A 40 -14.63 -8.38 14.74
C LYS A 40 -13.71 -9.45 15.35
N ASN A 41 -14.33 -10.54 15.78
CA ASN A 41 -13.60 -11.69 16.32
C ASN A 41 -12.93 -12.47 15.18
N VAL A 42 -11.64 -12.78 15.34
CA VAL A 42 -10.86 -13.59 14.40
C VAL A 42 -10.16 -14.70 15.18
N LEU A 43 -10.29 -15.94 14.68
CA LEU A 43 -9.60 -17.09 15.23
C LEU A 43 -8.33 -17.38 14.43
N ILE A 44 -7.23 -17.58 15.14
CA ILE A 44 -5.98 -18.14 14.60
C ILE A 44 -5.73 -19.48 15.26
N VAL A 45 -5.61 -20.54 14.45
CA VAL A 45 -5.22 -21.87 14.91
C VAL A 45 -3.77 -22.11 14.53
N GLY A 46 -2.90 -22.28 15.53
CA GLY A 46 -1.45 -22.42 15.38
C GLY A 46 -0.65 -21.25 15.95
N GLY A 47 0.60 -21.52 16.34
CA GLY A 47 1.49 -20.57 17.02
C GLY A 47 2.83 -20.33 16.31
N GLY A 48 3.06 -20.97 15.16
CA GLY A 48 4.31 -20.88 14.41
C GLY A 48 4.53 -19.54 13.69
N PRO A 49 5.65 -19.38 12.95
CA PRO A 49 5.97 -18.15 12.22
C PRO A 49 4.89 -17.73 11.21
N VAL A 50 4.24 -18.68 10.54
CA VAL A 50 3.15 -18.41 9.60
C VAL A 50 1.93 -17.82 10.32
N ALA A 51 1.60 -18.34 11.51
CA ALA A 51 0.53 -17.82 12.36
C ALA A 51 0.86 -16.42 12.87
N ALA A 52 2.11 -16.15 13.26
CA ALA A 52 2.54 -14.81 13.69
C ALA A 52 2.40 -13.76 12.59
N GLY A 53 2.77 -14.09 11.34
CA GLY A 53 2.56 -13.19 10.20
C GLY A 53 1.08 -12.85 9.96
N ARG A 54 0.19 -13.83 10.17
CA ARG A 54 -1.27 -13.63 10.08
C ARG A 54 -1.80 -12.78 11.23
N LEU A 55 -1.31 -13.03 12.45
CA LEU A 55 -1.64 -12.25 13.64
C LEU A 55 -1.36 -10.77 13.41
N VAL A 56 -0.17 -10.44 12.90
CA VAL A 56 0.19 -9.03 12.61
C VAL A 56 -0.83 -8.41 11.67
N ASN A 57 -1.19 -9.07 10.56
CA ASN A 57 -2.14 -8.52 9.59
C ASN A 57 -3.54 -8.23 10.17
N VAL A 58 -4.06 -9.11 11.03
CA VAL A 58 -5.40 -8.93 11.61
C VAL A 58 -5.42 -7.94 12.76
N LEU A 59 -4.36 -7.89 13.58
CA LEU A 59 -4.18 -6.86 14.61
C LEU A 59 -4.05 -5.48 13.97
N ASP A 60 -3.32 -5.39 12.87
CA ASP A 60 -3.19 -4.17 12.06
C ASP A 60 -4.54 -3.66 11.54
N ALA A 61 -5.53 -4.54 11.42
CA ALA A 61 -6.90 -4.24 11.01
C ALA A 61 -7.88 -4.10 12.20
N ASP A 62 -7.36 -3.95 13.42
CA ASP A 62 -8.09 -3.76 14.68
C ASP A 62 -9.04 -4.94 15.03
N ALA A 63 -8.66 -6.17 14.65
CA ALA A 63 -9.42 -7.36 15.00
C ALA A 63 -9.30 -7.73 16.50
N ILE A 64 -10.35 -8.35 17.03
CA ILE A 64 -10.33 -9.02 18.33
C ILE A 64 -9.86 -10.45 18.08
N VAL A 65 -8.66 -10.79 18.55
CA VAL A 65 -7.98 -12.04 18.15
C VAL A 65 -7.98 -13.07 19.27
N THR A 66 -8.45 -14.26 18.93
CA THR A 66 -8.28 -15.48 19.72
C THR A 66 -7.24 -16.38 19.05
N VAL A 67 -6.27 -16.88 19.81
CA VAL A 67 -5.26 -17.84 19.34
C VAL A 67 -5.46 -19.17 20.04
N VAL A 68 -5.52 -20.27 19.29
CA VAL A 68 -5.54 -21.65 19.82
C VAL A 68 -4.23 -22.31 19.43
N CYS A 69 -3.37 -22.57 20.42
CA CYS A 69 -2.09 -23.26 20.26
C CYS A 69 -1.49 -23.57 21.63
N PRO A 70 -0.87 -24.74 21.85
CA PRO A 70 -0.11 -24.98 23.07
C PRO A 70 1.08 -24.01 23.19
N GLN A 71 1.46 -23.63 24.40
CA GLN A 71 2.60 -22.75 24.69
C GLN A 71 3.89 -23.26 24.06
N SER A 72 4.08 -24.58 24.04
CA SER A 72 5.23 -25.25 23.39
C SER A 72 5.30 -25.02 21.88
N GLY A 73 4.18 -24.70 21.23
CA GLY A 73 4.08 -24.43 19.79
C GLY A 73 4.21 -22.94 19.42
N LEU A 74 4.41 -22.05 20.39
CA LEU A 74 4.56 -20.62 20.12
C LEU A 74 5.96 -20.30 19.58
N CYS A 75 6.02 -19.63 18.44
CA CYS A 75 7.26 -19.01 17.98
C CYS A 75 7.58 -17.75 18.83
N SER A 76 8.83 -17.27 18.74
CA SER A 76 9.30 -16.12 19.52
C SER A 76 8.46 -14.85 19.33
N GLU A 77 8.03 -14.55 18.10
CA GLU A 77 7.17 -13.40 17.84
C GLU A 77 5.78 -13.59 18.45
N MET A 78 5.15 -14.75 18.27
CA MET A 78 3.82 -15.04 18.81
C MET A 78 3.83 -14.94 20.35
N ALA A 79 4.82 -15.54 21.00
CA ALA A 79 5.00 -15.47 22.45
C ALA A 79 5.20 -14.02 22.93
N TYR A 80 5.99 -13.21 22.21
CA TYR A 80 6.17 -11.79 22.53
C TYR A 80 4.87 -10.99 22.42
N ARG A 81 4.06 -11.23 21.38
CA ARG A 81 2.76 -10.55 21.19
C ARG A 81 1.73 -10.94 22.26
N ILE A 82 1.70 -12.21 22.66
CA ILE A 82 0.80 -12.72 23.70
C ILE A 82 1.24 -12.24 25.08
N ASN A 83 2.49 -12.53 25.48
CA ASN A 83 2.92 -12.39 26.88
C ASN A 83 3.42 -10.99 27.21
N THR A 84 4.15 -10.35 26.29
CA THR A 84 4.79 -9.05 26.53
C THR A 84 3.91 -7.89 26.10
N GLN A 85 3.44 -7.89 24.85
CA GLN A 85 2.58 -6.82 24.34
C GLN A 85 1.13 -6.95 24.74
N LYS A 86 0.66 -8.17 25.06
CA LYS A 86 -0.73 -8.47 25.46
C LYS A 86 -1.76 -7.95 24.46
N VAL A 87 -1.45 -8.09 23.17
CA VAL A 87 -2.33 -7.65 22.05
C VAL A 87 -3.29 -8.75 21.59
N VAL A 88 -3.06 -10.00 22.01
CA VAL A 88 -3.99 -11.11 21.80
C VAL A 88 -5.04 -11.09 22.91
N HIS A 89 -6.31 -11.13 22.52
CA HIS A 89 -7.43 -10.95 23.47
C HIS A 89 -7.70 -12.22 24.26
N GLN A 90 -7.49 -13.38 23.63
CA GLN A 90 -7.61 -14.68 24.26
C GLN A 90 -6.59 -15.65 23.68
N HIS A 91 -5.84 -16.33 24.54
CA HIS A 91 -4.97 -17.45 24.16
C HIS A 91 -5.49 -18.72 24.83
N ILE A 92 -5.86 -19.70 24.02
CA ILE A 92 -6.29 -21.03 24.45
C ILE A 92 -5.06 -21.95 24.32
N ASP A 93 -4.50 -22.30 25.47
CA ASP A 93 -3.25 -23.07 25.61
C ASP A 93 -3.49 -24.58 25.45
N THR A 94 -4.01 -24.98 24.30
CA THR A 94 -4.22 -26.37 23.91
C THR A 94 -4.03 -26.53 22.41
N GLU A 95 -3.89 -27.78 21.97
CA GLU A 95 -4.12 -28.09 20.56
C GLU A 95 -5.58 -27.87 20.19
N PHE A 96 -5.84 -27.63 18.91
CA PHE A 96 -7.20 -27.50 18.43
C PHE A 96 -7.83 -28.88 18.35
N ASP A 97 -8.87 -29.09 19.15
CA ASP A 97 -9.65 -30.32 19.16
C ASP A 97 -11.05 -30.06 18.56
N PRO A 98 -11.40 -30.70 17.43
CA PRO A 98 -12.73 -30.61 16.83
C PRO A 98 -13.89 -30.87 17.79
N SER A 99 -13.74 -31.78 18.75
CA SER A 99 -14.83 -32.18 19.65
C SER A 99 -15.25 -31.06 20.61
N THR A 100 -14.31 -30.19 20.96
CA THR A 100 -14.49 -29.10 21.94
C THR A 100 -14.56 -27.73 21.28
N HIS A 101 -13.83 -27.51 20.17
CA HIS A 101 -13.65 -26.19 19.57
C HIS A 101 -14.55 -25.92 18.35
N PHE A 102 -15.20 -26.92 17.75
CA PHE A 102 -16.11 -26.65 16.62
C PHE A 102 -17.37 -25.89 17.02
N SER A 103 -17.82 -26.01 18.27
CA SER A 103 -18.98 -25.29 18.79
C SER A 103 -18.74 -23.79 18.91
N MET A 104 -17.49 -23.35 19.12
CA MET A 104 -17.13 -21.94 19.26
C MET A 104 -16.81 -21.25 17.93
N LEU A 105 -16.90 -21.92 16.77
CA LEU A 105 -16.51 -21.32 15.50
C LEU A 105 -17.48 -20.23 15.03
N ASP A 106 -18.78 -20.37 15.32
CA ASP A 106 -19.86 -19.48 14.88
C ASP A 106 -19.72 -18.02 15.36
N GLN A 107 -18.97 -17.79 16.44
CA GLN A 107 -18.71 -16.45 16.97
C GLN A 107 -17.63 -15.66 16.20
N PHE A 108 -16.90 -16.29 15.27
CA PHE A 108 -15.80 -15.68 14.54
C PHE A 108 -16.23 -15.18 13.16
N ALA A 109 -15.74 -13.99 12.79
CA ALA A 109 -15.96 -13.42 11.46
C ALA A 109 -14.96 -13.93 10.41
N MET A 110 -13.87 -14.57 10.84
CA MET A 110 -12.81 -15.12 10.00
C MET A 110 -12.01 -16.15 10.79
N VAL A 111 -11.59 -17.22 10.12
CA VAL A 111 -10.73 -18.26 10.71
C VAL A 111 -9.46 -18.43 9.88
N LEU A 112 -8.32 -18.49 10.55
CA LEU A 112 -7.00 -18.63 9.93
C LEU A 112 -6.30 -19.86 10.51
N THR A 113 -6.04 -20.89 9.71
CA THR A 113 -5.30 -22.07 10.17
C THR A 113 -3.86 -22.07 9.66
N ALA A 114 -2.91 -22.25 10.57
CA ALA A 114 -1.48 -22.28 10.28
C ALA A 114 -0.81 -23.34 11.18
N ILE A 115 -1.23 -24.59 10.99
CA ILE A 115 -0.75 -25.79 11.68
C ILE A 115 -0.24 -26.79 10.64
N ASP A 116 0.65 -27.69 11.06
CA ASP A 116 1.26 -28.69 10.18
C ASP A 116 0.30 -29.85 9.83
N ASP A 117 -0.73 -30.08 10.66
CA ASP A 117 -1.76 -31.07 10.38
C ASP A 117 -2.73 -30.57 9.29
N VAL A 118 -2.48 -31.04 8.07
CA VAL A 118 -3.29 -30.76 6.88
C VAL A 118 -4.71 -31.32 7.00
N ASN A 119 -4.88 -32.49 7.62
CA ASN A 119 -6.20 -33.10 7.77
C ASN A 119 -7.07 -32.31 8.74
N LEU A 120 -6.50 -31.93 9.88
CA LEU A 120 -7.19 -31.06 10.83
C LEU A 120 -7.50 -29.69 10.22
N SER A 121 -6.56 -29.10 9.48
CA SER A 121 -6.79 -27.85 8.74
C SER A 121 -7.97 -27.95 7.76
N LYS A 122 -8.10 -29.06 7.03
CA LYS A 122 -9.25 -29.31 6.14
C LYS A 122 -10.56 -29.46 6.91
N GLN A 123 -10.56 -30.19 8.02
CA GLN A 123 -11.75 -30.33 8.86
C GLN A 123 -12.24 -28.96 9.38
N ILE A 124 -11.31 -28.11 9.86
CA ILE A 124 -11.63 -26.73 10.25
C ILE A 124 -12.20 -25.96 9.05
N CYS A 125 -11.58 -26.06 7.88
CA CYS A 125 -12.05 -25.40 6.66
C CYS A 125 -13.49 -25.79 6.28
N TYR A 126 -13.78 -27.09 6.18
CA TYR A 126 -15.13 -27.56 5.86
C TYR A 126 -16.14 -27.10 6.91
N ARG A 127 -15.78 -27.17 8.20
CA ARG A 127 -16.66 -26.69 9.26
C ARG A 127 -16.92 -25.18 9.17
N CYS A 128 -15.91 -24.39 8.83
CA CYS A 128 -16.08 -22.95 8.60
C CYS A 128 -17.01 -22.68 7.42
N ARG A 129 -16.87 -23.42 6.31
CA ARG A 129 -17.73 -23.29 5.12
C ARG A 129 -19.19 -23.64 5.41
N ASP A 130 -19.45 -24.68 6.21
CA ASP A 130 -20.82 -25.01 6.66
C ASP A 130 -21.46 -23.85 7.42
N LEU A 131 -20.66 -23.13 8.22
CA LEU A 131 -21.07 -21.96 8.99
C LEU A 131 -21.01 -20.65 8.19
N ARG A 132 -20.57 -20.70 6.91
CA ARG A 132 -20.35 -19.54 6.02
C ARG A 132 -19.32 -18.55 6.57
N ILE A 133 -18.33 -19.06 7.29
CA ILE A 133 -17.22 -18.28 7.84
C ILE A 133 -16.06 -18.33 6.84
N PRO A 134 -15.55 -17.17 6.39
CA PRO A 134 -14.37 -17.10 5.53
C PRO A 134 -13.15 -17.73 6.20
N VAL A 135 -12.52 -18.67 5.51
CA VAL A 135 -11.35 -19.41 6.03
C VAL A 135 -10.14 -19.28 5.12
N ASN A 136 -8.95 -19.17 5.74
CA ASN A 136 -7.68 -19.26 5.04
C ASN A 136 -6.78 -20.31 5.70
N VAL A 137 -6.44 -21.33 4.92
CA VAL A 137 -5.60 -22.46 5.33
C VAL A 137 -4.18 -22.28 4.80
N ALA A 138 -3.19 -22.26 5.68
CA ALA A 138 -1.78 -22.13 5.28
C ALA A 138 -1.38 -23.26 4.34
N ASP A 139 -0.66 -22.91 3.27
CA ASP A 139 -0.06 -23.85 2.32
C ASP A 139 -1.02 -24.83 1.63
N VAL A 140 -2.34 -24.61 1.74
CA VAL A 140 -3.37 -25.37 1.02
C VAL A 140 -4.27 -24.41 0.21
N PRO A 141 -3.78 -23.89 -0.94
CA PRO A 141 -4.51 -22.91 -1.73
C PRO A 141 -5.95 -23.31 -2.14
N PRO A 142 -6.23 -24.57 -2.54
CA PRO A 142 -7.61 -24.98 -2.87
C PRO A 142 -8.60 -24.85 -1.71
N GLU A 143 -8.10 -24.82 -0.47
CA GLU A 143 -8.91 -24.75 0.75
C GLU A 143 -8.92 -23.35 1.38
N CYS A 144 -8.60 -22.32 0.59
CA CYS A 144 -8.66 -20.92 0.99
C CYS A 144 -9.78 -20.17 0.25
N ASP A 145 -10.58 -19.41 0.99
CA ASP A 145 -11.58 -18.50 0.38
C ASP A 145 -10.96 -17.15 -0.05
N PHE A 146 -9.80 -16.81 0.52
CA PHE A 146 -9.04 -15.59 0.20
C PHE A 146 -7.54 -15.84 0.38
N TYR A 147 -6.72 -14.96 -0.20
CA TYR A 147 -5.27 -15.00 -0.07
C TYR A 147 -4.73 -13.73 0.55
N PHE A 148 -3.69 -13.87 1.36
CA PHE A 148 -2.85 -12.73 1.72
C PHE A 148 -1.99 -12.33 0.51
N GLY A 149 -1.87 -11.02 0.30
CA GLY A 149 -1.01 -10.44 -0.74
C GLY A 149 0.28 -9.85 -0.17
N SER A 150 1.13 -9.31 -1.04
CA SER A 150 2.26 -8.48 -0.62
C SER A 150 1.75 -7.07 -0.31
N LEU A 151 1.79 -6.67 0.95
CA LEU A 151 1.17 -5.44 1.45
C LEU A 151 2.18 -4.31 1.63
N ILE A 152 1.77 -3.10 1.25
CA ILE A 152 2.39 -1.83 1.66
C ILE A 152 1.41 -1.16 2.60
N ARG A 153 1.89 -0.75 3.78
CA ARG A 153 1.15 0.12 4.69
C ARG A 153 1.99 1.35 5.01
N ASN A 154 1.43 2.53 4.79
CA ASN A 154 2.03 3.80 5.18
C ASN A 154 0.93 4.75 5.67
N GLY A 155 0.74 4.77 7.00
CA GLY A 155 -0.41 5.44 7.60
C GLY A 155 -1.72 4.88 7.04
N PRO A 156 -2.66 5.74 6.56
CA PRO A 156 -3.93 5.29 5.98
C PRO A 156 -3.81 4.74 4.55
N LEU A 157 -2.65 4.85 3.90
CA LEU A 157 -2.44 4.25 2.58
C LEU A 157 -2.14 2.76 2.72
N GLN A 158 -2.92 1.94 2.03
CA GLN A 158 -2.67 0.52 1.85
C GLN A 158 -2.63 0.16 0.37
N VAL A 159 -1.65 -0.64 -0.03
CA VAL A 159 -1.56 -1.21 -1.38
C VAL A 159 -1.31 -2.70 -1.26
N MET A 160 -2.11 -3.51 -1.96
CA MET A 160 -1.93 -4.95 -2.04
C MET A 160 -1.50 -5.36 -3.45
N VAL A 161 -0.42 -6.14 -3.53
CA VAL A 161 -0.01 -6.81 -4.77
C VAL A 161 -0.36 -8.29 -4.63
N SER A 162 -1.21 -8.79 -5.54
CA SER A 162 -1.59 -10.20 -5.63
C SER A 162 -1.14 -10.77 -6.97
N THR A 163 -0.69 -12.03 -6.94
CA THR A 163 -0.36 -12.83 -8.13
C THR A 163 -1.26 -14.08 -8.24
N GLY A 164 -2.40 -14.09 -7.54
CA GLY A 164 -3.31 -15.23 -7.51
C GLY A 164 -2.66 -16.51 -6.95
N GLY A 165 -1.67 -16.36 -6.06
CA GLY A 165 -0.91 -17.48 -5.48
C GLY A 165 0.26 -17.98 -6.34
N GLN A 166 0.41 -17.52 -7.59
CA GLN A 166 1.36 -18.11 -8.55
C GLN A 166 2.80 -17.62 -8.43
N GLY A 167 3.04 -16.50 -7.76
CA GLY A 167 4.39 -15.92 -7.70
C GLY A 167 4.59 -15.00 -6.50
N PRO A 168 4.84 -15.54 -5.29
CA PRO A 168 5.10 -14.75 -4.09
C PRO A 168 6.33 -13.83 -4.26
N LYS A 169 7.38 -14.32 -4.93
CA LYS A 169 8.59 -13.54 -5.18
C LYS A 169 8.34 -12.35 -6.10
N ILE A 170 7.56 -12.55 -7.18
CA ILE A 170 7.17 -11.49 -8.11
C ILE A 170 6.28 -10.46 -7.40
N ALA A 171 5.32 -10.91 -6.59
CA ALA A 171 4.49 -10.01 -5.78
C ALA A 171 5.36 -9.12 -4.87
N SER A 172 6.36 -9.71 -4.21
CA SER A 172 7.29 -8.96 -3.35
C SER A 172 8.16 -7.97 -4.13
N GLN A 173 8.69 -8.35 -5.29
CA GLN A 173 9.51 -7.44 -6.11
C GLN A 173 8.69 -6.26 -6.63
N THR A 174 7.47 -6.53 -7.11
CA THR A 174 6.53 -5.48 -7.56
C THR A 174 6.15 -4.56 -6.41
N ARG A 175 5.85 -5.11 -5.23
CA ARG A 175 5.60 -4.34 -4.01
C ARG A 175 6.79 -3.42 -3.68
N GLN A 176 8.03 -3.91 -3.73
CA GLN A 176 9.22 -3.10 -3.46
C GLN A 176 9.37 -1.92 -4.44
N LYS A 177 9.11 -2.15 -5.75
CA LYS A 177 9.13 -1.07 -6.75
C LYS A 177 8.06 -0.01 -6.47
N ILE A 178 6.84 -0.44 -6.14
CA ILE A 178 5.74 0.48 -5.77
C ILE A 178 6.11 1.25 -4.50
N GLN A 179 6.61 0.58 -3.47
CA GLN A 179 7.01 1.21 -2.21
C GLN A 179 8.11 2.26 -2.42
N ALA A 180 9.08 2.00 -3.31
CA ALA A 180 10.13 2.96 -3.63
C ALA A 180 9.62 4.22 -4.36
N ALA A 181 8.51 4.11 -5.09
CA ALA A 181 7.89 5.24 -5.78
C ALA A 181 7.02 6.11 -4.85
N ILE A 182 6.48 5.53 -3.77
CA ILE A 182 5.60 6.23 -2.82
C ILE A 182 6.44 7.09 -1.85
N PRO A 183 6.06 8.37 -1.60
CA PRO A 183 6.74 9.20 -0.62
C PRO A 183 6.69 8.58 0.79
N LYS A 184 7.79 8.68 1.55
CA LYS A 184 7.88 8.08 2.91
C LYS A 184 6.81 8.61 3.86
N ASN A 185 6.36 9.84 3.68
CA ASN A 185 5.36 10.52 4.49
C ASN A 185 3.99 10.66 3.78
N VAL A 186 3.66 9.78 2.84
CA VAL A 186 2.39 9.85 2.07
C VAL A 186 1.14 9.89 2.96
N GLY A 187 1.19 9.34 4.17
CA GLY A 187 0.10 9.48 5.15
C GLY A 187 -0.23 10.94 5.48
N GLN A 188 0.77 11.84 5.46
CA GLN A 188 0.58 13.27 5.64
C GLN A 188 -0.18 13.88 4.47
N ALA A 189 0.11 13.49 3.23
CA ALA A 189 -0.64 13.96 2.07
C ALA A 189 -2.14 13.62 2.17
N ILE A 190 -2.46 12.38 2.60
CA ILE A 190 -3.86 11.97 2.80
C ILE A 190 -4.52 12.81 3.91
N SER A 191 -3.81 13.03 5.02
CA SER A 191 -4.29 13.90 6.11
C SER A 191 -4.53 15.33 5.63
N ASN A 192 -3.61 15.90 4.85
CA ASN A 192 -3.69 17.25 4.29
C ASN A 192 -4.88 17.41 3.33
N VAL A 193 -5.08 16.46 2.41
CA VAL A 193 -6.26 16.44 1.53
C VAL A 193 -7.55 16.33 2.35
N GLY A 194 -7.57 15.51 3.40
CA GLY A 194 -8.69 15.39 4.32
C GLY A 194 -9.04 16.71 5.03
N LYS A 195 -8.01 17.40 5.55
CA LYS A 195 -8.14 18.73 6.18
C LYS A 195 -8.66 19.77 5.18
N LEU A 196 -8.06 19.86 3.99
CA LEU A 196 -8.47 20.79 2.94
C LEU A 196 -9.93 20.55 2.53
N ARG A 197 -10.33 19.29 2.37
CA ARG A 197 -11.74 18.91 2.10
C ARG A 197 -12.67 19.35 3.23
N GLY A 198 -12.23 19.22 4.48
CA GLY A 198 -12.96 19.68 5.66
C GLY A 198 -13.12 21.21 5.69
N MET A 199 -12.05 21.95 5.41
CA MET A 199 -12.06 23.42 5.30
C MET A 199 -12.98 23.89 4.17
N LEU A 200 -12.92 23.26 2.99
CA LEU A 200 -13.80 23.57 1.87
C LEU A 200 -15.28 23.35 2.21
N ARG A 201 -15.60 22.27 2.94
CA ARG A 201 -16.96 22.00 3.44
C ARG A 201 -17.44 23.04 4.45
N LYS A 202 -16.54 23.59 5.27
CA LYS A 202 -16.87 24.68 6.20
C LYS A 202 -17.08 26.01 5.47
N LYS A 203 -16.25 26.32 4.46
CA LYS A 203 -16.36 27.55 3.66
C LYS A 203 -17.61 27.55 2.77
N VAL A 204 -18.00 26.38 2.27
CA VAL A 204 -19.14 26.18 1.36
C VAL A 204 -19.99 25.02 1.90
N PRO A 205 -20.90 25.27 2.84
CA PRO A 205 -21.70 24.22 3.48
C PRO A 205 -22.84 23.69 2.59
N GLU A 206 -23.21 24.39 1.52
CA GLU A 206 -24.37 24.10 0.69
C GLU A 206 -24.28 22.71 0.06
N VAL A 207 -25.36 21.92 0.15
CA VAL A 207 -25.37 20.52 -0.34
C VAL A 207 -25.24 20.47 -1.87
N GLU A 208 -25.90 21.40 -2.57
CA GLU A 208 -25.91 21.51 -4.04
C GLU A 208 -24.50 21.68 -4.63
N MET A 209 -23.59 22.30 -3.88
CA MET A 209 -22.21 22.54 -4.30
C MET A 209 -21.32 21.29 -4.20
N GLY A 210 -21.87 20.15 -3.79
CA GLY A 210 -21.14 18.89 -3.62
C GLY A 210 -20.36 18.45 -4.85
N ALA A 211 -20.98 18.51 -6.05
CA ALA A 211 -20.33 18.14 -7.30
C ALA A 211 -19.17 19.08 -7.67
N ARG A 212 -19.35 20.39 -7.46
CA ARG A 212 -18.29 21.39 -7.70
C ARG A 212 -17.13 21.21 -6.72
N ARG A 213 -17.41 20.97 -5.42
CA ARG A 213 -16.38 20.66 -4.42
C ARG A 213 -15.57 19.42 -4.80
N MET A 214 -16.25 18.37 -5.28
CA MET A 214 -15.57 17.15 -5.73
C MET A 214 -14.65 17.42 -6.91
N ARG A 215 -15.13 18.10 -7.96
CA ARG A 215 -14.31 18.44 -9.14
C ARG A 215 -13.10 19.30 -8.78
N TRP A 216 -13.30 20.30 -7.92
CA TRP A 216 -12.19 21.15 -7.47
C TRP A 216 -11.15 20.39 -6.65
N MET A 217 -11.58 19.47 -5.76
CA MET A 217 -10.63 18.62 -5.02
C MET A 217 -9.85 17.66 -5.94
N ILE A 218 -10.47 17.19 -7.04
CA ILE A 218 -9.76 16.42 -8.08
C ILE A 218 -8.68 17.30 -8.72
N GLU A 219 -9.03 18.52 -9.14
CA GLU A 219 -8.09 19.46 -9.75
C GLU A 219 -6.92 19.80 -8.82
N VAL A 220 -7.14 19.93 -7.50
CA VAL A 220 -6.06 20.07 -6.51
C VAL A 220 -5.11 18.88 -6.54
N CYS A 221 -5.64 17.66 -6.52
CA CYS A 221 -4.83 16.44 -6.55
C CYS A 221 -4.12 16.20 -7.90
N GLU A 222 -4.60 16.81 -8.98
CA GLU A 222 -3.95 16.75 -10.29
C GLU A 222 -2.86 17.82 -10.46
N LYS A 223 -3.08 19.03 -9.92
CA LYS A 223 -2.10 20.13 -9.98
C LYS A 223 -0.96 20.00 -8.97
N TRP A 224 -1.22 19.38 -7.83
CA TRP A 224 -0.22 19.14 -6.79
C TRP A 224 0.14 17.66 -6.78
N ASN A 225 1.41 17.34 -6.97
CA ASN A 225 1.84 15.95 -6.88
C ASN A 225 1.92 15.48 -5.41
N LEU A 226 2.04 14.17 -5.20
CA LEU A 226 2.06 13.58 -3.85
C LEU A 226 3.12 14.17 -2.93
N ASP A 227 4.32 14.47 -3.43
CA ASP A 227 5.40 15.07 -2.63
C ASP A 227 5.04 16.51 -2.20
N GLU A 228 4.42 17.29 -3.08
CA GLU A 228 3.97 18.66 -2.79
C GLU A 228 2.82 18.69 -1.79
N ILE A 229 1.85 17.77 -1.92
CA ILE A 229 0.74 17.64 -0.97
C ILE A 229 1.26 17.24 0.42
N CYS A 230 2.32 16.42 0.50
CA CYS A 230 2.96 16.09 1.78
C CYS A 230 3.55 17.31 2.49
N GLU A 231 4.06 18.30 1.75
CA GLU A 231 4.68 19.53 2.30
C GLU A 231 3.66 20.64 2.59
N MET A 232 2.38 20.45 2.21
CA MET A 232 1.32 21.44 2.38
C MET A 232 1.04 21.71 3.87
N ASN A 233 1.20 22.97 4.28
CA ASN A 233 0.87 23.44 5.63
C ASN A 233 -0.48 24.19 5.64
N GLN A 234 -0.87 24.72 6.80
CA GLN A 234 -2.16 25.41 6.95
C GLN A 234 -2.26 26.68 6.09
N ASP A 235 -1.22 27.52 6.08
CA ASP A 235 -1.19 28.75 5.26
C ASP A 235 -1.31 28.44 3.76
N ASP A 236 -0.69 27.35 3.31
CA ASP A 236 -0.82 26.88 1.92
C ASP A 236 -2.27 26.49 1.62
N MET A 237 -2.93 25.77 2.54
CA MET A 237 -4.33 25.36 2.36
C MET A 237 -5.24 26.58 2.23
N GLU A 238 -5.03 27.62 3.03
CA GLU A 238 -5.80 28.88 2.96
C GLU A 238 -5.60 29.58 1.62
N LYS A 239 -4.36 29.66 1.12
CA LYS A 239 -4.05 30.20 -0.22
C LYS A 239 -4.69 29.39 -1.33
N VAL A 240 -4.66 28.06 -1.24
CA VAL A 240 -5.32 27.19 -2.23
C VAL A 240 -6.84 27.44 -2.20
N LEU A 241 -7.45 27.52 -1.02
CA LEU A 241 -8.89 27.79 -0.85
C LEU A 241 -9.33 29.18 -1.33
N ALA A 242 -8.43 30.17 -1.34
CA ALA A 242 -8.74 31.48 -1.91
C ALA A 242 -9.07 31.39 -3.41
N GLY A 243 -8.51 30.42 -4.13
CA GLY A 243 -8.82 30.19 -5.55
C GLY A 243 -10.24 29.68 -5.84
N TRP A 244 -10.94 29.14 -4.83
CA TRP A 244 -12.27 28.56 -5.00
C TRP A 244 -13.29 29.52 -5.63
N GLU A 245 -13.33 30.77 -5.16
CA GLU A 245 -14.29 31.79 -5.61
C GLU A 245 -14.13 32.08 -7.10
N ASN A 246 -12.89 32.13 -7.56
CA ASN A 246 -12.51 32.34 -8.96
C ASN A 246 -12.61 31.07 -9.81
N GLY A 247 -13.02 29.93 -9.24
CA GLY A 247 -13.12 28.65 -9.95
C GLY A 247 -11.75 28.11 -10.39
N TYR A 248 -10.68 28.49 -9.69
CA TYR A 248 -9.31 28.18 -10.08
C TYR A 248 -8.56 27.52 -8.92
N VAL A 249 -7.74 26.51 -9.21
CA VAL A 249 -6.80 25.94 -8.24
C VAL A 249 -5.39 26.50 -8.43
N PRO A 250 -4.83 27.22 -7.43
CA PRO A 250 -3.43 27.66 -7.44
C PRO A 250 -2.45 26.48 -7.47
N SER A 251 -1.44 26.57 -8.33
CA SER A 251 -0.34 25.59 -8.39
C SER A 251 0.62 25.74 -7.21
N TYR A 252 1.41 24.69 -6.94
CA TYR A 252 2.48 24.71 -5.94
C TYR A 252 3.36 25.96 -6.05
N LYS A 253 3.77 26.31 -7.27
CA LYS A 253 4.62 27.48 -7.55
C LYS A 253 3.98 28.80 -7.14
N GLN A 254 2.68 28.97 -7.35
CA GLN A 254 2.00 30.22 -6.98
C GLN A 254 1.81 30.34 -5.47
N VAL A 255 1.68 29.21 -4.76
CA VAL A 255 1.45 29.21 -3.31
C VAL A 255 2.77 29.33 -2.53
N LYS A 256 3.81 28.60 -2.95
CA LYS A 256 5.11 28.52 -2.29
C LYS A 256 6.20 29.40 -2.90
N GLY A 257 6.00 29.96 -4.09
CA GLY A 257 7.04 30.68 -4.84
C GLY A 257 8.17 29.78 -5.38
N LYS A 258 8.10 28.46 -5.17
CA LYS A 258 9.11 27.47 -5.58
C LYS A 258 8.60 26.65 -6.77
N TRP A 259 9.44 26.42 -7.77
CA TRP A 259 9.08 25.62 -8.95
C TRP A 259 8.96 24.12 -8.67
N ILE A 260 9.66 23.62 -7.65
CA ILE A 260 9.79 22.19 -7.33
C ILE A 260 9.85 22.07 -5.79
N SER A 261 9.18 21.06 -5.22
CA SER A 261 9.25 20.77 -3.77
C SER A 261 10.66 20.40 -3.33
N ASP A 262 10.99 20.63 -2.06
CA ASP A 262 12.33 20.33 -1.55
C ASP A 262 12.60 18.81 -1.61
N VAL A 263 11.56 17.99 -1.43
CA VAL A 263 11.61 16.54 -1.66
C VAL A 263 11.89 16.19 -3.12
N ARG A 264 11.23 16.83 -4.09
CA ARG A 264 11.43 16.54 -5.51
C ARG A 264 12.79 17.02 -6.00
N TRP A 265 13.31 18.14 -5.49
CA TRP A 265 14.69 18.56 -5.72
C TRP A 265 15.70 17.53 -5.21
N LYS A 266 15.52 17.03 -3.98
CA LYS A 266 16.39 15.98 -3.43
C LYS A 266 16.31 14.66 -4.21
N LYS A 267 15.11 14.24 -4.64
CA LYS A 267 14.94 13.07 -5.51
C LYS A 267 15.58 13.29 -6.89
N ALA A 268 15.48 14.49 -7.45
CA ALA A 268 16.09 14.84 -8.72
C ALA A 268 17.62 14.99 -8.62
N LEU A 269 18.21 15.23 -7.45
CA LEU A 269 19.67 15.32 -7.32
C LEU A 269 20.30 14.00 -6.84
N PHE A 270 19.64 13.28 -5.94
CA PHE A 270 20.23 12.12 -5.27
C PHE A 270 19.35 10.87 -5.30
N GLY A 271 18.14 10.98 -5.87
CA GLY A 271 17.23 9.84 -6.01
C GLY A 271 17.71 8.86 -7.09
N LYS A 272 17.36 7.59 -6.88
CA LYS A 272 17.44 6.56 -7.90
C LYS A 272 16.06 6.39 -8.54
N CYS A 273 16.00 6.20 -9.85
CA CYS A 273 14.76 5.88 -10.54
C CYS A 273 14.20 4.56 -9.95
N PRO A 274 12.99 4.53 -9.38
CA PRO A 274 12.47 3.35 -8.69
C PRO A 274 12.19 2.17 -9.66
N VAL A 275 12.06 2.45 -10.96
CA VAL A 275 11.80 1.43 -11.98
C VAL A 275 13.08 0.86 -12.58
N VAL A 276 14.09 1.70 -12.82
CA VAL A 276 15.31 1.34 -13.58
C VAL A 276 16.57 1.30 -12.70
N GLY A 277 16.53 1.84 -11.48
CA GLY A 277 17.62 1.79 -10.51
C GLY A 277 18.77 2.79 -10.73
N TYR A 278 18.82 3.47 -11.88
CA TYR A 278 19.84 4.50 -12.15
C TYR A 278 19.71 5.72 -11.24
N SER A 279 20.85 6.25 -10.79
CA SER A 279 20.94 7.55 -10.13
C SER A 279 20.43 8.66 -11.06
N SER A 280 19.88 9.72 -10.49
CA SER A 280 19.27 10.80 -11.26
C SER A 280 20.18 11.34 -12.37
N PRO A 281 19.65 11.56 -13.60
CA PRO A 281 20.41 12.08 -14.73
C PRO A 281 21.03 13.46 -14.46
N TYR A 282 20.47 14.23 -13.53
CA TYR A 282 21.03 15.53 -13.14
C TYR A 282 22.35 15.41 -12.39
N LEU A 283 22.55 14.37 -11.57
CA LEU A 283 23.80 14.15 -10.85
C LEU A 283 24.90 13.70 -11.81
N SER A 284 24.59 12.77 -12.72
CA SER A 284 25.52 12.37 -13.78
C SER A 284 25.84 13.53 -14.72
N GLY A 285 24.86 14.39 -15.01
CA GLY A 285 25.05 15.62 -15.79
C GLY A 285 25.96 16.63 -15.09
N LEU A 286 25.73 16.89 -13.80
CA LEU A 286 26.57 17.78 -12.98
C LEU A 286 28.01 17.27 -12.86
N ILE A 287 28.18 15.96 -12.61
CA ILE A 287 29.51 15.33 -12.61
C ILE A 287 30.17 15.49 -13.98
N GLY A 288 29.44 15.26 -15.08
CA GLY A 288 29.95 15.45 -16.43
C GLY A 288 30.40 16.89 -16.72
N VAL A 289 29.63 17.89 -16.27
CA VAL A 289 29.99 19.31 -16.40
C VAL A 289 31.23 19.66 -15.57
N VAL A 290 31.31 19.19 -14.32
CA VAL A 290 32.46 19.44 -13.45
C VAL A 290 33.73 18.79 -14.02
N VAL A 291 33.66 17.54 -14.48
CA VAL A 291 34.78 16.84 -15.12
C VAL A 291 35.16 17.52 -16.44
N GLY A 292 34.19 17.97 -17.23
CA GLY A 292 34.44 18.71 -18.47
C GLY A 292 35.13 20.05 -18.22
N ALA A 293 34.70 20.80 -17.21
CA ALA A 293 35.28 22.09 -16.85
C ALA A 293 36.70 21.94 -16.28
N THR A 294 36.95 20.95 -15.43
CA THR A 294 38.30 20.68 -14.90
C THR A 294 39.25 20.20 -16.00
N ALA A 295 38.81 19.33 -16.91
CA ALA A 295 39.59 18.91 -18.07
C ALA A 295 39.92 20.10 -18.99
N ALA A 296 38.95 20.96 -19.29
CA ALA A 296 39.17 22.16 -20.10
C ALA A 296 40.17 23.12 -19.44
N THR A 297 40.07 23.31 -18.12
CA THR A 297 40.98 24.17 -17.35
C THR A 297 42.39 23.60 -17.33
N ALA A 298 42.55 22.29 -17.15
CA ALA A 298 43.85 21.60 -17.21
C ALA A 298 44.49 21.70 -18.60
N VAL A 299 43.70 21.60 -19.67
CA VAL A 299 44.18 21.78 -21.05
C VAL A 299 44.61 23.23 -21.31
N LEU A 300 43.85 24.22 -20.84
CA LEU A 300 44.19 25.64 -20.99
C LEU A 300 45.47 25.99 -20.23
N LEU A 301 45.62 25.52 -18.99
CA LEU A 301 46.84 25.69 -18.20
C LEU A 301 48.03 24.99 -18.88
N GLY A 302 47.87 23.73 -19.30
CA GLY A 302 48.92 22.98 -19.99
C GLY A 302 49.35 23.57 -21.34
N ARG A 303 48.46 24.28 -22.04
CA ARG A 303 48.80 25.04 -23.26
C ARG A 303 49.52 26.35 -22.96
N GLY A 304 49.17 27.05 -21.88
CA GLY A 304 49.85 28.27 -21.44
C GLY A 304 51.31 28.05 -21.03
N PHE A 305 51.67 26.86 -20.56
CA PHE A 305 53.06 26.51 -20.22
C PHE A 305 53.93 26.13 -21.44
N ARG A 306 53.34 25.87 -22.62
CA ARG A 306 54.08 25.45 -23.83
C ARG A 306 54.50 26.59 -24.76
N THR A 307 54.07 27.82 -24.50
CA THR A 307 54.38 29.00 -25.34
C THR A 307 55.49 29.88 -24.77
N SER A 308 56.19 29.43 -23.72
CA SER A 308 57.31 30.15 -23.09
C SER A 308 58.60 29.34 -23.20
N THR A 309 59.08 29.15 -24.43
CA THR A 309 60.47 28.75 -24.76
C THR A 309 60.82 29.31 -26.12
#